data_AF-A0A2K5DD25-F1
#
_entry.id   AF-A0A2K5DD25-F1
#
_cell.length_a   1.000
_cell.length_b   1.000
_cell.length_c   1.000
_cell.angle_alpha   90.00
_cell.angle_beta   90.00
_cell.angle_gamma   90.00
#
_symmetry.space_group_name_H-M   'P 1'
#
loop_
_entity.id
_entity.type
_entity.pdbx_description
1 polymer ?
#
loop_
_entity_poly.entity_id
_entity_poly.type
_entity_poly.pdbx_seq_one_letter_code
_entity_poly.pdbx_strand_id
1 'polypeptide(L)'
;MLLMLLGGKPAALPTRRSERGYTTRCGLAGTSAFVQKYIVKNYFYYYLFRFSAALGQEVFYITFLPFTHWNIDPYLSRRLIIIWVLVMYIGQVAKDILKWPRPSSPPVVKLEKRVIAEYGMPSTHAMASTAIAFTLLISTMDRYQYPFVLGLVMAVVFSTLVCLSRLYTGMHTVLDVLGGVLITAFLIALTYPAWTLIDCLDSASPLFPVCVIIVPFFLCYNYPVSDYYSPTRADTTTIMAAGAGVTIGCWINHFFHLVSKPAESLPVIQNIPPLTTDLLVLVLTKFTVGIVLILLVRQLVQNLSLQVLYSWFKVVTRNKEARRRLEIEVPYKFVTYTSVGICATTFVPMLHRFLGLP
;
A
#
# COMPACT_ATOMS: atom_id res chain seq x y z
N MET A 1 7.68 -16.77 6.43
CA MET A 1 6.31 -17.14 6.86
C MET A 1 5.26 -16.13 6.38
N LEU A 2 5.40 -14.83 6.67
CA LEU A 2 4.47 -13.78 6.18
C LEU A 2 4.39 -13.65 4.64
N LEU A 3 5.52 -13.81 3.93
CA LEU A 3 5.55 -13.81 2.46
C LEU A 3 4.85 -15.02 1.81
N MET A 4 4.79 -16.16 2.52
CA MET A 4 4.08 -17.36 2.06
C MET A 4 2.57 -17.24 2.29
N LEU A 5 2.15 -16.55 3.35
CA LEU A 5 0.75 -16.24 3.62
C LEU A 5 0.17 -15.21 2.62
N LEU A 6 1.01 -14.38 2.00
CA LEU A 6 0.62 -13.39 0.98
C LEU A 6 0.73 -13.90 -0.48
N GLY A 7 0.99 -15.19 -0.70
CA GLY A 7 1.03 -15.79 -2.04
C GLY A 7 2.26 -15.42 -2.89
N GLY A 8 3.32 -14.88 -2.29
CA GLY A 8 4.57 -14.56 -2.98
C GLY A 8 5.44 -15.80 -3.18
N LYS A 9 5.63 -16.26 -4.43
CA LYS A 9 6.66 -17.26 -4.73
C LYS A 9 8.06 -16.67 -4.41
N PRO A 10 8.94 -17.40 -3.70
CA PRO A 10 10.30 -16.94 -3.46
C PRO A 10 11.07 -16.83 -4.79
N ALA A 11 11.87 -15.78 -4.92
CA ALA A 11 12.77 -15.62 -6.06
C ALA A 11 13.83 -16.74 -6.03
N ALA A 12 13.97 -17.48 -7.13
CA ALA A 12 15.00 -18.51 -7.29
C ALA A 12 16.40 -17.90 -7.12
N LEU A 13 17.25 -18.55 -6.33
CA LEU A 13 18.68 -18.23 -6.24
C LEU A 13 19.35 -18.49 -7.60
N PRO A 14 20.26 -17.61 -8.07
CA PRO A 14 21.03 -17.90 -9.27
C PRO A 14 22.04 -19.01 -8.98
N THR A 15 21.87 -20.17 -9.61
CA THR A 15 22.81 -21.29 -9.55
C THR A 15 24.01 -21.05 -10.46
N ARG A 16 25.22 -21.30 -9.93
CA ARG A 16 26.48 -21.38 -10.68
C ARG A 16 26.45 -22.64 -11.57
N ARG A 17 26.41 -22.47 -12.90
CA ARG A 17 27.10 -23.39 -13.81
C ARG A 17 27.31 -22.75 -15.19
N SER A 18 28.59 -22.68 -15.56
CA SER A 18 29.08 -22.54 -16.93
C SER A 18 28.67 -23.80 -17.70
N GLU A 19 27.97 -23.67 -18.82
CA GLU A 19 28.01 -24.69 -19.87
C GLU A 19 27.55 -24.17 -21.23
N ARG A 20 28.14 -24.80 -22.24
CA ARG A 20 28.32 -24.44 -23.66
C ARG A 20 27.02 -24.21 -24.44
N GLY A 21 27.15 -23.41 -25.49
CA GLY A 21 26.04 -23.00 -26.37
C GLY A 21 25.41 -24.13 -27.16
N TYR A 22 24.14 -23.92 -27.50
CA TYR A 22 23.45 -24.61 -28.59
C TYR A 22 22.46 -23.64 -29.25
N THR A 23 22.72 -23.34 -30.52
CA THR A 23 21.78 -22.76 -31.47
C THR A 23 20.63 -23.73 -31.73
N THR A 24 19.37 -23.29 -31.63
CA THR A 24 18.25 -24.01 -32.26
C THR A 24 17.24 -23.04 -32.86
N ARG A 25 16.80 -23.38 -34.07
CA ARG A 25 15.90 -22.67 -34.98
C ARG A 25 14.45 -22.57 -34.47
N CYS A 26 13.77 -21.61 -35.09
CA CYS A 26 12.36 -21.19 -35.02
C CYS A 26 11.30 -22.32 -34.99
N GLY A 27 10.22 -22.11 -34.23
CA GLY A 27 8.96 -22.87 -34.24
C GLY A 27 7.90 -22.23 -33.34
N LEU A 28 6.68 -22.03 -33.86
CA LEU A 28 5.57 -21.27 -33.28
C LEU A 28 5.01 -21.82 -31.94
N ALA A 29 4.38 -20.90 -31.21
CA ALA A 29 3.31 -21.10 -30.21
C ALA A 29 3.72 -21.69 -28.84
N GLY A 30 4.02 -20.78 -27.93
CA GLY A 30 4.10 -21.00 -26.49
C GLY A 30 4.88 -19.85 -25.88
N THR A 31 4.21 -18.93 -25.18
CA THR A 31 4.83 -17.83 -24.44
C THR A 31 5.62 -18.39 -23.25
N SER A 32 6.75 -19.04 -23.55
CA SER A 32 7.79 -19.35 -22.58
C SER A 32 8.37 -18.03 -22.11
N ALA A 33 8.07 -17.65 -20.85
CA ALA A 33 8.63 -16.48 -20.21
C ALA A 33 10.16 -16.54 -20.31
N PHE A 34 10.75 -15.75 -21.22
CA PHE A 34 12.19 -15.61 -21.35
C PHE A 34 12.76 -15.19 -19.99
N VAL A 35 13.40 -16.13 -19.30
CA VAL A 35 14.20 -15.81 -18.12
C VAL A 35 15.49 -15.21 -18.66
N GLN A 36 15.50 -13.88 -18.83
CA GLN A 36 16.70 -13.19 -19.25
C GLN A 36 17.77 -13.39 -18.18
N LYS A 37 18.81 -14.15 -18.53
CA LYS A 37 19.95 -14.42 -17.65
C LYS A 37 20.69 -13.10 -17.43
N TYR A 38 20.83 -12.68 -16.17
CA TYR A 38 21.60 -11.51 -15.78
C TYR A 38 22.75 -11.92 -14.87
N ILE A 39 23.86 -11.17 -14.94
CA ILE A 39 25.03 -11.37 -14.10
C ILE A 39 25.06 -10.23 -13.08
N VAL A 40 25.03 -10.57 -11.79
CA VAL A 40 25.18 -9.59 -10.71
C VAL A 40 26.67 -9.33 -10.52
N LYS A 41 27.10 -8.09 -10.81
CA LYS A 41 28.51 -7.68 -10.61
C LYS A 41 28.80 -7.26 -9.18
N ASN A 42 27.85 -6.65 -8.49
CA ASN A 42 28.00 -6.17 -7.12
C ASN A 42 26.80 -6.59 -6.27
N TYR A 43 27.08 -7.44 -5.27
CA TYR A 43 26.06 -7.99 -4.39
C TYR A 43 25.51 -6.97 -3.39
N PHE A 44 26.32 -6.00 -2.94
CA PHE A 44 25.86 -4.96 -2.03
C PHE A 44 24.71 -4.14 -2.66
N TYR A 45 24.93 -3.60 -3.87
CA TYR A 45 23.88 -2.87 -4.59
C TYR A 45 22.68 -3.75 -4.92
N TYR A 46 22.90 -5.02 -5.26
CA TYR A 46 21.82 -5.95 -5.52
C TYR A 46 20.90 -6.12 -4.30
N TYR A 47 21.46 -6.39 -3.12
CA TYR A 47 20.65 -6.56 -1.91
C TYR A 47 20.05 -5.25 -1.44
N LEU A 48 20.80 -4.14 -1.52
CA LEU A 48 20.31 -2.80 -1.17
C LEU A 48 19.07 -2.45 -2.01
N PHE A 49 19.16 -2.49 -3.34
CA PHE A 49 18.03 -2.10 -4.18
C PHE A 49 16.90 -3.10 -4.18
N ARG A 50 17.16 -4.40 -3.94
CA ARG A 50 16.07 -5.35 -3.70
C ARG A 50 15.31 -5.08 -2.42
N PHE A 51 16.03 -4.71 -1.35
CA PHE A 51 15.41 -4.29 -0.10
C PHE A 51 14.64 -2.98 -0.29
N SER A 52 15.24 -1.97 -0.91
CA SER A 52 14.56 -0.69 -1.21
C SER A 52 13.34 -0.87 -2.13
N ALA A 53 13.39 -1.80 -3.09
CA ALA A 53 12.22 -2.13 -3.91
C ALA A 53 11.09 -2.73 -3.07
N ALA A 54 11.42 -3.56 -2.07
CA ALA A 54 10.43 -4.14 -1.16
C ALA A 54 9.72 -3.07 -0.30
N LEU A 55 10.40 -1.97 0.04
CA LEU A 55 9.80 -0.82 0.74
C LEU A 55 8.73 -0.10 -0.11
N GLY A 56 8.78 -0.23 -1.44
CA GLY A 56 7.77 0.33 -2.35
C GLY A 56 6.61 -0.62 -2.65
N GLN A 57 6.58 -1.82 -2.08
CA GLN A 57 5.60 -2.86 -2.40
C GLN A 57 4.46 -2.94 -1.37
N GLU A 58 3.36 -3.59 -1.77
CA GLU A 58 2.16 -3.83 -0.94
C GLU A 58 2.47 -4.37 0.47
N VAL A 59 3.45 -5.26 0.59
CA VAL A 59 3.84 -5.87 1.87
C VAL A 59 4.31 -4.82 2.87
N PHE A 60 5.04 -3.79 2.41
CA PHE A 60 5.44 -2.68 3.26
C PHE A 60 4.23 -1.88 3.70
N TYR A 61 3.29 -1.54 2.82
CA TYR A 61 2.10 -0.75 3.20
C TYR A 61 1.21 -1.48 4.22
N ILE A 62 0.98 -2.79 4.01
CA ILE A 62 0.16 -3.63 4.91
C ILE A 62 0.80 -3.80 6.29
N THR A 63 2.11 -3.63 6.42
CA THR A 63 2.81 -3.74 7.72
C THR A 63 3.06 -2.38 8.36
N PHE A 64 3.58 -1.42 7.59
CA PHE A 64 3.93 -0.09 8.06
C PHE A 64 2.71 0.73 8.50
N LEU A 65 1.63 0.76 7.72
CA LEU A 65 0.48 1.60 8.05
C LEU A 65 -0.21 1.16 9.36
N PRO A 66 -0.50 -0.14 9.60
CA PRO A 66 -1.02 -0.58 10.90
C PRO A 66 -0.01 -0.40 12.03
N PHE A 67 1.29 -0.58 11.77
CA PHE A 67 2.34 -0.32 12.76
C PHE A 67 2.30 1.13 13.25
N THR A 68 2.18 2.10 12.33
CA THR A 68 2.04 3.52 12.70
C THR A 68 0.78 3.79 13.52
N HIS A 69 -0.32 3.11 13.22
CA HIS A 69 -1.59 3.28 13.94
C HIS A 69 -1.54 2.75 15.37
N TRP A 70 -0.99 1.55 15.59
CA TRP A 70 -1.04 0.87 16.88
C TRP A 70 0.09 1.25 17.84
N ASN A 71 1.25 1.67 17.31
CA ASN A 71 2.47 1.85 18.11
C ASN A 71 2.98 3.29 18.13
N ILE A 72 2.60 4.14 17.16
CA ILE A 72 3.08 5.52 17.10
C ILE A 72 1.93 6.46 17.47
N ASP A 73 1.01 6.69 16.53
CA ASP A 73 -0.06 7.64 16.73
C ASP A 73 -1.21 7.42 15.72
N PRO A 74 -2.44 7.16 16.21
CA PRO A 74 -3.63 7.08 15.35
C PRO A 74 -3.87 8.33 14.50
N TYR A 75 -3.55 9.53 15.00
CA TYR A 75 -3.74 10.79 14.30
C TYR A 75 -2.80 10.92 13.10
N LEU A 76 -1.51 10.62 13.31
CA LEU A 76 -0.50 10.58 12.27
C LEU A 76 -0.87 9.55 11.20
N SER A 77 -1.25 8.35 11.64
CA SER A 77 -1.63 7.25 10.77
C SER A 77 -2.84 7.60 9.89
N ARG A 78 -3.84 8.29 10.43
CA ARG A 78 -5.01 8.74 9.66
C ARG A 78 -4.61 9.65 8.49
N ARG A 79 -3.86 10.73 8.76
CA ARG A 79 -3.37 11.65 7.71
C ARG A 79 -2.53 10.91 6.68
N LEU A 80 -1.62 10.07 7.14
CA LEU A 80 -0.76 9.26 6.30
C LEU A 80 -1.55 8.38 5.33
N ILE A 81 -2.56 7.66 5.84
CA ILE A 81 -3.40 6.75 5.05
C ILE A 81 -4.24 7.52 4.04
N ILE A 82 -4.87 8.63 4.44
CA ILE A 82 -5.71 9.45 3.53
C ILE A 82 -4.89 9.94 2.34
N ILE A 83 -3.70 10.50 2.59
CA ILE A 83 -2.84 11.02 1.53
C ILE A 83 -2.26 9.89 0.68
N TRP A 84 -1.84 8.79 1.30
CA TRP A 84 -1.36 7.63 0.55
C TRP A 84 -2.44 7.05 -0.37
N VAL A 85 -3.69 6.92 0.09
CA VAL A 85 -4.83 6.44 -0.72
C VAL A 85 -5.10 7.38 -1.88
N LEU A 86 -5.15 8.69 -1.63
CA LEU A 86 -5.38 9.70 -2.67
C LEU A 86 -4.29 9.64 -3.76
N VAL A 87 -3.02 9.65 -3.35
CA VAL A 87 -1.87 9.61 -4.25
C VAL A 87 -1.85 8.31 -5.05
N MET A 88 -2.15 7.17 -4.43
CA MET A 88 -2.23 5.88 -5.11
C MET A 88 -3.38 5.83 -6.11
N TYR A 89 -4.56 6.34 -5.76
CA TYR A 89 -5.70 6.40 -6.68
C TYR A 89 -5.37 7.24 -7.91
N ILE A 90 -4.89 8.48 -7.71
CA ILE A 90 -4.52 9.39 -8.80
C ILE A 90 -3.38 8.78 -9.64
N GLY A 91 -2.38 8.16 -9.02
CA GLY A 91 -1.27 7.53 -9.73
C GLY A 91 -1.69 6.35 -10.60
N GLN A 92 -2.62 5.51 -10.13
CA GLN A 92 -3.13 4.39 -10.91
C GLN A 92 -4.04 4.86 -12.05
N VAL A 93 -4.93 5.82 -11.79
CA VAL A 93 -5.75 6.44 -12.84
C VAL A 93 -4.88 7.11 -13.90
N ALA A 94 -3.85 7.86 -13.49
CA ALA A 94 -2.93 8.53 -14.41
C ALA A 94 -2.19 7.54 -15.32
N LYS A 95 -1.81 6.36 -14.81
CA LYS A 95 -1.21 5.31 -15.62
C LYS A 95 -2.13 4.84 -16.75
N ASP A 96 -3.39 4.58 -16.43
CA ASP A 96 -4.37 4.08 -17.41
C ASP A 96 -4.83 5.17 -18.40
N ILE A 97 -4.69 6.46 -18.05
CA ILE A 97 -4.92 7.59 -18.96
C ILE A 97 -3.72 7.83 -19.88
N LEU A 98 -2.50 7.90 -19.32
CA LEU A 98 -1.28 8.22 -20.08
C LEU A 98 -0.82 7.06 -20.96
N LYS A 99 -1.10 5.82 -20.54
CA LYS A 99 -0.73 4.57 -21.23
C LYS A 99 0.75 4.51 -21.66
N TRP A 100 1.62 5.13 -20.88
CA TRP A 100 3.04 5.26 -21.23
C TRP A 100 3.76 3.91 -21.13
N PRO A 101 4.50 3.48 -22.16
CA PRO A 101 5.14 2.17 -22.16
C PRO A 101 6.30 2.10 -21.15
N ARG A 102 6.48 0.93 -20.51
CA ARG A 102 7.65 0.65 -19.66
C ARG A 102 8.93 0.55 -20.50
N PRO A 103 10.13 0.71 -19.88
CA PRO A 103 11.40 0.52 -20.57
C PRO A 103 11.46 -0.82 -21.34
N SER A 104 12.00 -0.76 -22.57
CA SER A 104 12.15 -1.92 -23.44
C SER A 104 13.09 -2.96 -22.84
N SER A 105 12.69 -4.22 -22.97
CA SER A 105 13.47 -5.39 -22.55
C SER A 105 13.56 -6.32 -23.75
N PRO A 106 14.72 -6.44 -24.44
CA PRO A 106 16.04 -5.83 -24.17
C PRO A 106 16.11 -4.31 -24.46
N PRO A 107 17.09 -3.53 -23.92
CA PRO A 107 18.33 -3.92 -23.20
C PRO A 107 18.22 -4.05 -21.67
N VAL A 108 17.08 -3.70 -21.06
CA VAL A 108 16.90 -3.71 -19.59
C VAL A 108 16.33 -5.04 -19.11
N VAL A 109 16.89 -5.64 -18.05
CA VAL A 109 16.35 -6.87 -17.43
C VAL A 109 15.34 -6.51 -16.35
N LYS A 110 14.07 -6.88 -16.54
CA LYS A 110 12.99 -6.65 -15.56
C LYS A 110 13.07 -7.66 -14.42
N LEU A 111 13.42 -7.20 -13.22
CA LEU A 111 13.53 -8.07 -12.04
C LEU A 111 12.17 -8.37 -11.39
N GLU A 112 11.16 -7.53 -11.60
CA GLU A 112 9.81 -7.70 -11.05
C GLU A 112 8.82 -8.19 -12.10
N LYS A 113 8.44 -9.46 -12.00
CA LYS A 113 7.55 -10.09 -12.99
C LYS A 113 6.06 -9.79 -12.81
N ARG A 114 5.63 -9.47 -11.58
CA ARG A 114 4.21 -9.27 -11.23
C ARG A 114 3.59 -8.06 -11.93
N VAL A 115 4.41 -7.07 -12.27
CA VAL A 115 3.96 -5.72 -12.67
C VAL A 115 4.36 -5.39 -14.13
N ILE A 116 4.83 -6.38 -14.90
CA ILE A 116 5.33 -6.16 -16.28
C ILE A 116 4.23 -5.62 -17.19
N ALA A 117 2.98 -6.02 -16.96
CA ALA A 117 1.83 -5.63 -17.76
C ALA A 117 1.28 -4.24 -17.42
N GLU A 118 1.78 -3.53 -16.41
CA GLU A 118 1.31 -2.18 -16.10
C GLU A 118 2.07 -1.10 -16.88
N TYR A 119 1.44 0.05 -17.07
CA TYR A 119 2.07 1.24 -17.63
C TYR A 119 3.19 1.80 -16.74
N GLY A 120 4.13 2.51 -17.37
CA GLY A 120 5.35 3.03 -16.76
C GLY A 120 5.15 4.35 -16.00
N MET A 121 4.45 5.31 -16.59
CA MET A 121 4.33 6.67 -16.04
C MET A 121 2.93 6.91 -15.44
N PRO A 122 2.80 7.52 -14.25
CA PRO A 122 3.86 7.81 -13.27
C PRO A 122 4.26 6.57 -12.44
N SER A 123 5.46 6.60 -11.84
CA SER A 123 5.89 5.53 -10.94
C SER A 123 5.14 5.55 -9.61
N THR A 124 4.14 4.68 -9.45
CA THR A 124 3.35 4.59 -8.21
C THR A 124 4.17 4.25 -6.96
N HIS A 125 5.31 3.56 -7.12
CA HIS A 125 6.22 3.28 -5.99
C HIS A 125 6.98 4.54 -5.55
N ALA A 126 7.41 5.37 -6.52
CA ALA A 126 8.00 6.68 -6.23
C ALA A 126 6.96 7.62 -5.60
N MET A 127 5.73 7.59 -6.12
CA MET A 127 4.61 8.37 -5.56
C MET A 127 4.31 7.97 -4.12
N ALA A 128 4.09 6.68 -3.85
CA ALA A 128 3.77 6.19 -2.52
C ALA A 128 4.88 6.44 -1.50
N SER A 129 6.14 6.17 -1.85
CA SER A 129 7.27 6.40 -0.94
C SER A 129 7.48 7.88 -0.62
N THR A 130 7.29 8.77 -1.60
CA THR A 130 7.31 10.22 -1.39
C THR A 130 6.15 10.67 -0.53
N ALA A 131 4.93 10.18 -0.79
CA ALA A 131 3.75 10.49 0.02
C ALA A 131 3.97 10.07 1.48
N ILE A 132 4.41 8.84 1.71
CA ILE A 132 4.62 8.31 3.06
C ILE A 132 5.70 9.11 3.80
N ALA A 133 6.87 9.33 3.18
CA ALA A 133 7.98 10.03 3.82
C ALA A 133 7.64 11.48 4.19
N PHE A 134 7.11 12.25 3.23
CA PHE A 134 6.88 13.67 3.44
C PHE A 134 5.61 13.94 4.26
N THR A 135 4.54 13.15 4.10
CA THR A 135 3.37 13.28 4.99
C THR A 135 3.72 12.93 6.43
N LEU A 136 4.57 11.93 6.66
CA LEU A 136 5.06 11.62 8.00
C LEU A 136 5.87 12.79 8.57
N LEU A 137 6.87 13.29 7.84
CA LEU A 137 7.68 14.45 8.26
C LEU A 137 6.84 15.67 8.64
N ILE A 138 5.89 16.06 7.77
CA ILE A 138 5.03 17.23 7.97
C ILE A 138 4.09 17.01 9.16
N SER A 139 3.59 15.79 9.36
CA SER A 139 2.66 15.51 10.45
C SER A 139 3.34 15.31 11.81
N THR A 140 4.65 15.04 11.83
CA THR A 140 5.42 14.88 13.07
C THR A 140 6.15 16.13 13.52
N MET A 141 6.37 17.13 12.64
CA MET A 141 7.17 18.32 12.94
C MET A 141 6.62 19.16 14.11
N ASP A 142 5.30 19.25 14.27
CA ASP A 142 4.64 20.02 15.34
C ASP A 142 4.19 19.14 16.52
N ARG A 143 4.58 17.86 16.53
CA ARG A 143 4.05 16.84 17.45
C ARG A 143 5.13 16.08 18.22
N TYR A 144 6.28 15.87 17.61
CA TYR A 144 7.42 15.18 18.23
C TYR A 144 8.64 16.08 18.27
N GLN A 145 9.37 16.04 19.38
CA GLN A 145 10.60 16.81 19.56
C GLN A 145 11.78 16.07 18.92
N TYR A 146 12.17 16.49 17.71
CA TYR A 146 13.40 16.04 17.05
C TYR A 146 13.92 17.13 16.08
N PRO A 147 15.22 17.14 15.72
CA PRO A 147 15.75 18.11 14.77
C PRO A 147 15.07 17.97 13.40
N PHE A 148 14.41 19.02 12.89
CA PHE A 148 13.73 18.99 11.59
C PHE A 148 14.63 18.47 10.46
N VAL A 149 15.91 18.87 10.46
CA VAL A 149 16.93 18.42 9.51
C VAL A 149 17.06 16.90 9.49
N LEU A 150 17.02 16.24 10.65
CA LEU A 150 17.08 14.78 10.75
C LEU A 150 15.86 14.14 10.07
N GLY A 151 14.65 14.64 10.34
CA GLY A 151 13.43 14.14 9.70
C GLY A 151 13.45 14.35 8.18
N LEU A 152 13.93 15.51 7.73
CA LEU A 152 14.08 15.82 6.31
C LEU A 152 15.07 14.87 5.63
N VAL A 153 16.23 14.63 6.24
CA VAL A 153 17.23 13.67 5.73
C VAL A 153 16.61 12.28 5.62
N MET A 154 15.90 11.82 6.64
CA MET A 154 15.23 10.50 6.62
C MET A 154 14.17 10.41 5.51
N ALA A 155 13.36 11.45 5.32
CA ALA A 155 12.34 11.49 4.28
C ALA A 155 12.96 11.44 2.87
N VAL A 156 14.01 12.23 2.64
CA VAL A 156 14.76 12.27 1.37
C VAL A 156 15.45 10.93 1.12
N VAL A 157 16.14 10.37 2.10
CA VAL A 157 16.84 9.08 1.97
C VAL A 157 15.85 7.95 1.66
N PHE A 158 14.72 7.88 2.37
CA PHE A 158 13.71 6.85 2.11
C PHE A 158 13.12 6.96 0.70
N SER A 159 12.67 8.17 0.30
CA SER A 159 12.10 8.38 -1.03
C SER A 159 13.11 8.10 -2.14
N THR A 160 14.35 8.60 -2.01
CA THR A 160 15.42 8.38 -3.00
C THR A 160 15.81 6.91 -3.13
N LEU A 161 15.93 6.17 -2.01
CA LEU A 161 16.22 4.73 -2.05
C LEU A 161 15.16 3.95 -2.82
N VAL A 162 13.87 4.21 -2.57
CA VAL A 162 12.78 3.56 -3.31
C VAL A 162 12.80 3.98 -4.78
N CYS A 163 13.01 5.26 -5.09
CA CYS A 163 13.11 5.77 -6.46
C CYS A 163 14.25 5.08 -7.25
N LEU A 164 15.46 5.04 -6.69
CA LEU A 164 16.62 4.40 -7.30
C LEU A 164 16.40 2.90 -7.50
N SER A 165 15.67 2.24 -6.60
CA SER A 165 15.33 0.82 -6.76
C SER A 165 14.48 0.55 -8.02
N ARG A 166 13.63 1.50 -8.44
CA ARG A 166 12.80 1.36 -9.66
C ARG A 166 13.62 1.42 -10.94
N LEU A 167 14.66 2.24 -10.93
CA LEU A 167 15.65 2.33 -12.00
C LEU A 167 16.49 1.04 -12.03
N TYR A 168 16.99 0.60 -10.87
CA TYR A 168 17.83 -0.60 -10.77
C TYR A 168 17.10 -1.89 -11.17
N THR A 169 15.83 -2.02 -10.80
CA THR A 169 14.99 -3.18 -11.17
C THR A 169 14.52 -3.15 -12.63
N GLY A 170 14.82 -2.08 -13.36
CA GLY A 170 14.51 -1.95 -14.77
C GLY A 170 13.02 -1.72 -15.05
N MET A 171 12.26 -1.30 -14.04
CA MET A 171 10.80 -1.21 -14.12
C MET A 171 10.34 0.16 -14.62
N HIS A 172 11.12 1.21 -14.42
CA HIS A 172 10.76 2.59 -14.73
C HIS A 172 11.93 3.37 -15.35
N THR A 173 11.61 4.37 -16.15
CA THR A 173 12.57 5.39 -16.59
C THR A 173 12.79 6.46 -15.51
N VAL A 174 13.81 7.30 -15.68
CA VAL A 174 14.03 8.47 -14.80
C VAL A 174 12.84 9.44 -14.88
N LEU A 175 12.24 9.60 -16.06
CA LEU A 175 11.08 10.47 -16.25
C LEU A 175 9.86 9.95 -15.47
N ASP A 176 9.61 8.64 -15.48
CA ASP A 176 8.50 8.03 -14.74
C ASP A 176 8.61 8.30 -13.23
N VAL A 177 9.84 8.25 -12.72
CA VAL A 177 10.17 8.48 -11.30
C VAL A 177 10.03 9.95 -10.95
N LEU A 178 10.61 10.86 -11.74
CA LEU A 178 10.49 12.30 -11.52
C LEU A 178 9.03 12.76 -11.62
N GLY A 179 8.28 12.27 -12.61
CA GLY A 179 6.86 12.55 -12.73
C GLY A 179 6.07 12.08 -11.51
N GLY A 180 6.38 10.91 -10.95
CA GLY A 180 5.77 10.43 -9.72
C GLY A 180 6.06 11.32 -8.51
N VAL A 181 7.32 11.72 -8.32
CA VAL A 181 7.72 12.61 -7.22
C VAL A 181 7.05 13.98 -7.35
N LEU A 182 7.05 14.58 -8.54
CA LEU A 182 6.46 15.91 -8.80
C LEU A 182 4.94 15.90 -8.61
N ILE A 183 4.23 14.91 -9.14
CA ILE A 183 2.78 14.77 -8.94
C ILE A 183 2.48 14.64 -7.45
N THR A 184 3.26 13.86 -6.71
CA THR A 184 3.05 13.66 -5.28
C THR A 184 3.30 14.93 -4.49
N ALA A 185 4.39 15.64 -4.77
CA ALA A 185 4.70 16.92 -4.14
C ALA A 185 3.58 17.94 -4.38
N PHE A 186 3.05 18.01 -5.61
CA PHE A 186 1.91 18.84 -5.94
C PHE A 186 0.64 18.44 -5.15
N LEU A 187 0.33 17.15 -5.06
CA LEU A 187 -0.84 16.67 -4.31
C LEU A 187 -0.72 16.94 -2.81
N ILE A 188 0.47 16.79 -2.22
CA ILE A 188 0.71 17.15 -0.82
C ILE A 188 0.52 18.65 -0.64
N ALA A 189 1.13 19.49 -1.48
CA ALA A 189 0.99 20.94 -1.38
C ALA A 189 -0.47 21.41 -1.52
N LEU A 190 -1.23 20.78 -2.43
CA LEU A 190 -2.64 21.09 -2.64
C LEU A 190 -3.52 20.66 -1.46
N THR A 191 -3.25 19.49 -0.87
CA THR A 191 -4.09 18.96 0.20
C THR A 191 -3.70 19.48 1.58
N TYR A 192 -2.45 19.88 1.80
CA TYR A 192 -1.92 20.31 3.09
C TYR A 192 -2.81 21.34 3.83
N PRO A 193 -3.31 22.42 3.18
CA PRO A 193 -4.19 23.38 3.84
C PRO A 193 -5.52 22.77 4.31
N ALA A 194 -5.98 21.69 3.68
CA ALA A 194 -7.23 21.02 3.97
C ALA A 194 -7.10 19.91 5.02
N TRP A 195 -5.88 19.50 5.43
CA TRP A 195 -5.71 18.36 6.35
C TRP A 195 -6.40 18.61 7.71
N THR A 196 -6.30 19.83 8.25
CA THR A 196 -6.98 20.20 9.50
C THR A 196 -8.50 20.22 9.35
N LEU A 197 -9.01 20.70 8.22
CA LEU A 197 -10.44 20.68 7.92
C LEU A 197 -10.97 19.25 7.84
N ILE A 198 -10.24 18.36 7.14
CA ILE A 198 -10.59 16.94 7.03
C ILE A 198 -10.63 16.30 8.42
N ASP A 199 -9.60 16.54 9.25
CA ASP A 199 -9.58 16.02 10.62
C ASP A 199 -10.78 16.47 11.47
N CYS A 200 -11.24 17.72 11.28
CA CYS A 200 -12.42 18.27 11.96
C CYS A 200 -13.73 17.68 11.42
N LEU A 201 -13.86 17.58 10.09
CA LEU A 201 -15.05 17.00 9.44
C LEU A 201 -15.23 15.52 9.79
N ASP A 202 -14.12 14.77 9.84
CA ASP A 202 -14.05 13.39 10.31
C ASP A 202 -14.63 13.23 11.73
N SER A 203 -14.54 14.27 12.55
CA SER A 203 -14.96 14.22 13.96
C SER A 203 -16.36 14.79 14.19
N ALA A 204 -16.84 15.70 13.33
CA ALA A 204 -18.05 16.49 13.60
C ALA A 204 -19.32 15.99 12.91
N SER A 205 -19.24 15.31 11.76
CA SER A 205 -20.43 15.04 10.93
C SER A 205 -20.86 13.56 10.93
N PRO A 206 -22.14 13.24 11.21
CA PRO A 206 -22.67 11.87 11.13
C PRO A 206 -22.87 11.39 9.68
N LEU A 207 -22.89 12.30 8.70
CA LEU A 207 -23.00 11.96 7.28
C LEU A 207 -21.66 11.58 6.65
N PHE A 208 -20.56 11.90 7.32
CA PHE A 208 -19.22 11.71 6.78
C PHE A 208 -18.89 10.24 6.42
N PRO A 209 -19.21 9.22 7.25
CA PRO A 209 -18.99 7.81 6.89
C PRO A 209 -19.71 7.39 5.61
N VAL A 210 -20.90 7.94 5.36
CA VAL A 210 -21.69 7.64 4.15
C VAL A 210 -20.94 8.15 2.92
N CYS A 211 -20.43 9.39 2.96
CA CYS A 211 -19.61 9.94 1.87
C CYS A 211 -18.33 9.13 1.64
N VAL A 212 -17.66 8.70 2.72
CA VAL A 212 -16.43 7.90 2.68
C VAL A 212 -16.64 6.49 2.12
N ILE A 213 -17.86 5.96 2.16
CA ILE A 213 -18.20 4.70 1.48
C ILE A 213 -18.56 4.97 0.02
N ILE A 214 -19.52 5.87 -0.20
CA ILE A 214 -20.14 6.07 -1.52
C ILE A 214 -19.12 6.62 -2.53
N VAL A 215 -18.35 7.64 -2.15
CA VAL A 215 -17.42 8.29 -3.09
C VAL A 215 -16.32 7.32 -3.54
N PRO A 216 -15.55 6.65 -2.66
CA PRO A 216 -14.58 5.65 -3.07
C PRO A 216 -15.16 4.48 -3.84
N PHE A 217 -16.35 4.00 -3.48
CA PHE A 217 -17.01 2.92 -4.20
C PHE A 217 -17.37 3.34 -5.63
N PHE A 218 -17.97 4.52 -5.78
CA PHE A 218 -18.32 5.10 -7.08
C PHE A 218 -17.09 5.34 -7.95
N LEU A 219 -15.99 5.85 -7.38
CA LEU A 219 -14.71 6.02 -8.07
C LEU A 219 -14.12 4.68 -8.53
N CYS A 220 -14.23 3.62 -7.72
CA CYS A 220 -13.78 2.27 -8.11
C CYS A 220 -14.63 1.68 -9.25
N TYR A 221 -15.95 1.95 -9.24
CA TYR A 221 -16.86 1.45 -10.26
C TYR A 221 -16.65 2.15 -11.62
N ASN A 222 -16.40 3.47 -11.58
CA ASN A 222 -16.11 4.29 -12.77
C ASN A 222 -14.61 4.34 -13.11
N TYR A 223 -13.81 3.44 -12.55
CA TYR A 223 -12.38 3.39 -12.82
C TYR A 223 -12.14 3.14 -14.32
N PRO A 224 -11.18 3.85 -14.97
CA PRO A 224 -10.95 3.74 -16.41
C PRO A 224 -10.75 2.30 -16.86
N VAL A 225 -11.46 1.90 -17.93
CA VAL A 225 -11.31 0.57 -18.51
C VAL A 225 -9.99 0.50 -19.26
N SER A 226 -9.12 -0.42 -18.86
CA SER A 226 -7.87 -0.72 -19.56
C SER A 226 -8.13 -1.68 -20.72
N ASP A 227 -7.34 -1.59 -21.79
CA ASP A 227 -7.54 -2.35 -23.04
C ASP A 227 -7.32 -3.87 -22.83
N TYR A 228 -6.65 -4.25 -21.74
CA TYR A 228 -6.41 -5.63 -21.32
C TYR A 228 -6.63 -5.76 -19.81
N TYR A 229 -6.92 -6.99 -19.34
CA TYR A 229 -7.04 -7.23 -17.91
C TYR A 229 -5.69 -6.99 -17.20
N SER A 230 -5.65 -5.96 -16.37
CA SER A 230 -4.56 -5.66 -15.46
C SER A 230 -5.04 -5.80 -14.00
N PRO A 231 -4.13 -6.13 -13.06
CA PRO A 231 -4.48 -6.14 -11.64
C PRO A 231 -4.74 -4.73 -11.07
N THR A 232 -4.43 -3.66 -11.82
CA THR A 232 -4.44 -2.27 -11.32
C THR A 232 -5.78 -1.87 -10.74
N ARG A 233 -6.89 -2.11 -11.44
CA ARG A 233 -8.24 -1.82 -10.93
C ARG A 233 -8.49 -2.52 -9.60
N ALA A 234 -8.18 -3.82 -9.54
CA ALA A 234 -8.42 -4.65 -8.37
C ALA A 234 -7.55 -4.22 -7.17
N ASP A 235 -6.35 -3.72 -7.43
CA ASP A 235 -5.44 -3.19 -6.41
C ASP A 235 -5.90 -1.80 -5.96
N THR A 236 -6.34 -0.93 -6.88
CA THR A 236 -6.94 0.37 -6.56
C THR A 236 -8.19 0.20 -5.69
N THR A 237 -9.09 -0.74 -6.00
CA THR A 237 -10.25 -1.03 -5.14
C THR A 237 -9.83 -1.48 -3.74
N THR A 238 -8.77 -2.28 -3.63
CA THR A 238 -8.24 -2.74 -2.35
C THR A 238 -7.74 -1.55 -1.50
N ILE A 239 -6.99 -0.64 -2.13
CA ILE A 239 -6.44 0.57 -1.49
C ILE A 239 -7.56 1.51 -1.03
N MET A 240 -8.49 1.83 -1.93
CA MET A 240 -9.61 2.74 -1.66
C MET A 240 -10.51 2.22 -0.55
N ALA A 241 -10.82 0.92 -0.56
CA ALA A 241 -11.62 0.27 0.46
C ALA A 241 -10.92 0.21 1.82
N ALA A 242 -9.62 -0.10 1.85
CA ALA A 242 -8.85 -0.06 3.08
C ALA A 242 -8.81 1.35 3.69
N GLY A 243 -8.62 2.38 2.85
CA GLY A 243 -8.70 3.79 3.24
C GLY A 243 -10.07 4.15 3.83
N ALA A 244 -11.15 3.82 3.12
CA ALA A 244 -12.51 4.06 3.59
C ALA A 244 -12.77 3.38 4.95
N GLY A 245 -12.38 2.10 5.09
CA GLY A 245 -12.53 1.36 6.33
C GLY A 245 -11.76 1.97 7.51
N VAL A 246 -10.53 2.43 7.27
CA VAL A 246 -9.72 3.13 8.30
C VAL A 246 -10.42 4.40 8.75
N THR A 247 -10.86 5.24 7.80
CA THR A 247 -11.56 6.49 8.11
C THR A 247 -12.87 6.26 8.86
N ILE A 248 -13.66 5.26 8.45
CA ILE A 248 -14.89 4.86 9.15
C ILE A 248 -14.59 4.38 10.57
N GLY A 249 -13.59 3.52 10.75
CA GLY A 249 -13.27 3.02 12.09
C GLY A 249 -12.70 4.12 13.01
N CYS A 250 -11.96 5.09 12.46
CA CYS A 250 -11.58 6.30 13.19
C CYS A 250 -12.81 7.12 13.62
N TRP A 251 -13.80 7.30 12.72
CA TRP A 251 -15.07 7.95 13.04
C TRP A 251 -15.85 7.18 14.13
N ILE A 252 -15.96 5.86 14.03
CA ILE A 252 -16.62 4.99 15.03
C ILE A 252 -15.95 5.16 16.40
N ASN A 253 -14.62 5.11 16.44
CA ASN A 253 -13.87 5.28 17.69
C ASN A 253 -14.10 6.64 18.33
N HIS A 254 -14.17 7.69 17.51
CA HIS A 254 -14.45 9.05 17.98
C HIS A 254 -15.89 9.16 18.52
N PHE A 255 -16.87 8.73 17.73
CA PHE A 255 -18.29 8.87 18.04
C PHE A 255 -18.73 8.04 19.26
N PHE A 256 -18.24 6.80 19.37
CA PHE A 256 -18.57 5.90 20.49
C PHE A 256 -17.57 5.97 21.65
N HIS A 257 -16.56 6.85 21.58
CA HIS A 257 -15.53 7.02 22.61
C HIS A 257 -14.82 5.71 23.03
N LEU A 258 -14.71 4.74 22.11
CA LEU A 258 -14.28 3.36 22.40
C LEU A 258 -12.82 3.27 22.88
N VAL A 259 -11.97 4.20 22.45
CA VAL A 259 -10.51 4.16 22.66
C VAL A 259 -10.00 5.44 23.37
N SER A 260 -10.88 6.20 24.03
CA SER A 260 -10.59 7.53 24.63
C SER A 260 -9.19 7.71 25.25
N LYS A 261 -8.31 8.39 24.52
CA LYS A 261 -7.82 9.75 24.81
C LYS A 261 -7.90 10.54 23.50
N PRO A 262 -8.68 11.63 23.41
CA PRO A 262 -8.50 12.58 22.32
C PRO A 262 -7.03 12.99 22.32
N ALA A 263 -6.38 12.97 21.16
CA ALA A 263 -5.15 13.73 21.03
C ALA A 263 -5.51 15.17 21.41
N GLU A 264 -4.98 15.64 22.54
CA GLU A 264 -5.10 17.04 22.93
C GLU A 264 -4.72 17.90 21.72
N SER A 265 -5.50 18.96 21.51
CA SER A 265 -5.27 19.93 20.44
C SER A 265 -3.82 20.42 20.48
N LEU A 266 -3.21 20.55 19.30
CA LEU A 266 -1.84 21.04 19.06
C LEU A 266 -1.37 22.14 20.06
N PRO A 267 -0.08 22.18 20.47
CA PRO A 267 1.00 21.20 20.28
C PRO A 267 1.35 20.54 21.62
N VAL A 268 0.96 19.28 21.83
CA VAL A 268 1.60 18.45 22.86
C VAL A 268 2.90 17.95 22.26
N ILE A 269 4.01 18.63 22.57
CA ILE A 269 5.32 18.18 22.12
C ILE A 269 5.68 16.92 22.92
N GLN A 270 5.63 15.77 22.25
CA GLN A 270 5.99 14.49 22.87
C GLN A 270 7.48 14.21 22.71
N ASN A 271 8.13 13.81 23.80
CA ASN A 271 9.48 13.25 23.77
C ASN A 271 9.43 11.82 23.23
N ILE A 272 10.37 11.48 22.35
CA ILE A 272 10.51 10.11 21.86
C ILE A 272 10.97 9.24 23.02
N PRO A 273 10.19 8.23 23.45
CA PRO A 273 10.58 7.39 24.57
C PRO A 273 11.87 6.62 24.26
N PRO A 274 12.75 6.40 25.25
CA PRO A 274 13.95 5.61 25.04
C PRO A 274 13.58 4.17 24.64
N LEU A 275 14.35 3.60 23.71
CA LEU A 275 14.11 2.24 23.23
C LEU A 275 14.54 1.23 24.31
N THR A 276 13.61 0.82 25.16
CA THR A 276 13.81 -0.27 26.12
C THR A 276 13.41 -1.62 25.52
N THR A 277 13.97 -2.71 26.06
CA THR A 277 13.62 -4.08 25.65
C THR A 277 12.14 -4.37 25.85
N ASP A 278 11.57 -3.87 26.95
CA ASP A 278 10.17 -4.07 27.31
C ASP A 278 9.23 -3.37 26.32
N LEU A 279 9.60 -2.14 25.90
CA LEU A 279 8.88 -1.41 24.86
C LEU A 279 8.94 -2.16 23.53
N LEU A 280 10.09 -2.72 23.16
CA LEU A 280 10.24 -3.50 21.93
C LEU A 280 9.36 -4.75 21.95
N VAL A 281 9.35 -5.50 23.06
CA VAL A 281 8.51 -6.70 23.23
C VAL A 281 7.03 -6.32 23.16
N LEU A 282 6.62 -5.23 23.82
CA LEU A 282 5.25 -4.74 23.78
C LEU A 282 4.81 -4.38 22.36
N VAL A 283 5.62 -3.59 21.64
CA VAL A 283 5.35 -3.17 20.26
C VAL A 283 5.22 -4.37 19.32
N LEU A 284 6.13 -5.34 19.43
CA LEU A 284 6.08 -6.56 18.63
C LEU A 284 4.86 -7.42 18.97
N THR A 285 4.47 -7.48 20.24
CA THR A 285 3.29 -8.23 20.70
C THR A 285 2.00 -7.61 20.15
N LYS A 286 1.81 -6.29 20.33
CA LYS A 286 0.67 -5.54 19.77
C LYS A 286 0.59 -5.72 18.26
N PHE A 287 1.72 -5.59 17.57
CA PHE A 287 1.76 -5.76 16.12
C PHE A 287 1.38 -7.19 15.69
N THR A 288 1.89 -8.21 16.39
CA THR A 288 1.60 -9.61 16.06
C THR A 288 0.13 -9.95 16.28
N VAL A 289 -0.44 -9.57 17.44
CA VAL A 289 -1.85 -9.78 17.76
C VAL A 289 -2.76 -9.10 16.74
N GLY A 290 -2.47 -7.83 16.41
CA GLY A 290 -3.23 -7.06 15.43
C GLY A 290 -3.20 -7.68 14.02
N ILE A 291 -2.02 -8.08 13.52
CA ILE A 291 -1.89 -8.70 12.19
C ILE A 291 -2.65 -10.03 12.13
N VAL A 292 -2.58 -10.87 13.17
CA VAL A 292 -3.32 -12.14 13.21
C VAL A 292 -4.82 -11.89 13.10
N LEU A 293 -5.36 -10.95 13.88
CA LEU A 293 -6.79 -10.61 13.82
C LEU A 293 -7.20 -10.08 12.45
N ILE A 294 -6.42 -9.18 11.85
CA ILE A 294 -6.69 -8.66 10.50
C ILE A 294 -6.74 -9.79 9.48
N LEU A 295 -5.80 -10.74 9.52
CA LEU A 295 -5.76 -11.84 8.57
C LEU A 295 -6.97 -12.77 8.72
N LEU A 296 -7.42 -13.02 9.96
CA LEU A 296 -8.63 -13.80 10.24
C LEU A 296 -9.89 -13.09 9.69
N VAL A 297 -10.06 -11.81 9.99
CA VAL A 297 -11.20 -11.02 9.50
C VAL A 297 -11.20 -10.95 7.97
N ARG A 298 -10.03 -10.70 7.36
CA ARG A 298 -9.88 -10.72 5.91
C ARG A 298 -10.34 -12.05 5.33
N GLN A 299 -9.86 -13.17 5.87
CA GLN A 299 -10.19 -14.49 5.35
C GLN A 299 -11.68 -14.81 5.49
N LEU A 300 -12.29 -14.45 6.63
CA LEU A 300 -13.71 -14.63 6.90
C LEU A 300 -14.58 -13.81 5.94
N VAL A 301 -14.38 -12.49 5.90
CA VAL A 301 -15.20 -11.57 5.10
C VAL A 301 -15.01 -11.82 3.60
N GLN A 302 -13.79 -12.14 3.16
CA GLN A 302 -13.55 -12.48 1.76
C GLN A 302 -14.32 -13.74 1.34
N ASN A 303 -14.37 -14.76 2.19
CA ASN A 303 -15.10 -15.98 1.90
C ASN A 303 -16.62 -15.72 1.86
N LEU A 304 -17.15 -15.02 2.85
CA LEU A 304 -18.59 -14.70 2.93
C LEU A 304 -19.04 -13.82 1.76
N SER A 305 -18.30 -12.75 1.45
CA SER A 305 -18.63 -11.85 0.34
C SER A 305 -18.65 -12.55 -1.01
N LEU A 306 -17.67 -13.44 -1.28
CA LEU A 306 -17.65 -14.23 -2.51
C LEU A 306 -18.80 -15.23 -2.58
N GLN A 307 -19.15 -15.89 -1.47
CA GLN A 307 -20.29 -16.80 -1.43
C GLN A 307 -21.60 -16.09 -1.77
N VAL A 308 -21.84 -14.92 -1.15
CA VAL A 308 -23.04 -14.11 -1.42
C VAL A 308 -23.10 -13.68 -2.89
N LEU A 309 -22.01 -13.16 -3.44
CA LEU A 309 -21.98 -12.69 -4.83
C LEU A 309 -22.12 -13.84 -5.84
N TYR A 310 -21.47 -14.98 -5.61
CA TYR A 310 -21.64 -16.13 -6.50
C TYR A 310 -23.04 -16.71 -6.47
N SER A 311 -23.68 -16.72 -5.30
CA SER A 311 -25.09 -17.09 -5.17
C SER A 311 -26.00 -16.11 -5.91
N TRP A 312 -25.76 -14.81 -5.76
CA TRP A 312 -26.55 -13.75 -6.40
C TRP A 312 -26.46 -13.80 -7.92
N PHE A 313 -25.25 -13.94 -8.47
CA PHE A 313 -25.02 -14.01 -9.92
C PHE A 313 -25.18 -15.42 -10.51
N LYS A 314 -25.56 -16.42 -9.71
CA LYS A 314 -25.70 -17.84 -10.12
C LYS A 314 -24.46 -18.38 -10.85
N VAL A 315 -23.28 -18.05 -10.36
CA VAL A 315 -21.99 -18.44 -10.97
C VAL A 315 -21.36 -19.59 -10.18
N VAL A 316 -20.76 -20.55 -10.89
CA VAL A 316 -19.97 -21.63 -10.28
C VAL A 316 -18.71 -21.06 -9.58
N THR A 317 -18.56 -21.35 -8.30
CA THR A 317 -17.51 -20.88 -7.37
C THR A 317 -16.06 -21.05 -7.84
N ARG A 318 -15.81 -21.88 -8.85
CA ARG A 318 -14.46 -22.24 -9.33
C ARG A 318 -14.01 -21.50 -10.59
N ASN A 319 -14.84 -20.66 -11.19
CA ASN A 319 -14.50 -19.98 -12.44
C ASN A 319 -13.68 -18.69 -12.18
N LYS A 320 -12.39 -18.70 -12.54
CA LYS A 320 -11.47 -17.55 -12.38
C LYS A 320 -11.91 -16.33 -13.18
N GLU A 321 -12.57 -16.53 -14.31
CA GLU A 321 -13.03 -15.43 -15.17
C GLU A 321 -14.22 -14.71 -14.55
N ALA A 322 -15.11 -15.44 -13.87
CA ALA A 322 -16.22 -14.82 -13.19
C ALA A 322 -15.77 -13.95 -12.02
N ARG A 323 -14.67 -14.31 -11.34
CA ARG A 323 -14.07 -13.48 -10.29
C ARG A 323 -13.50 -12.15 -10.81
N ARG A 324 -13.22 -12.04 -12.12
CA ARG A 324 -12.70 -10.83 -12.77
C ARG A 324 -13.80 -9.92 -13.34
N ARG A 325 -15.06 -10.37 -13.30
CA ARG A 325 -16.21 -9.53 -13.69
C ARG A 325 -16.30 -8.33 -12.76
N LEU A 326 -16.51 -7.15 -13.32
CA LEU A 326 -16.54 -5.89 -12.56
C LEU A 326 -17.56 -5.93 -11.41
N GLU A 327 -18.73 -6.51 -11.69
CA GLU A 327 -19.85 -6.70 -10.75
C GLU A 327 -19.51 -7.59 -9.54
N ILE A 328 -18.47 -8.42 -9.65
CA ILE A 328 -18.02 -9.30 -8.57
C ILE A 328 -16.74 -8.73 -7.97
N GLU A 329 -15.73 -8.42 -8.79
CA GLU A 329 -14.39 -8.02 -8.38
C GLU A 329 -14.37 -6.77 -7.51
N VAL A 330 -15.14 -5.74 -7.88
CA VAL A 330 -15.18 -4.49 -7.12
C VAL A 330 -15.92 -4.68 -5.80
N PRO A 331 -17.17 -5.19 -5.75
CA PRO A 331 -17.90 -5.29 -4.50
C PRO A 331 -17.26 -6.22 -3.46
N TYR A 332 -16.79 -7.42 -3.84
CA TYR A 332 -16.22 -8.35 -2.86
C TYR A 332 -14.94 -7.77 -2.22
N LYS A 333 -14.07 -7.16 -3.04
CA LYS A 333 -12.84 -6.53 -2.55
C LYS A 333 -13.19 -5.33 -1.67
N PHE A 334 -14.13 -4.51 -2.11
CA PHE A 334 -14.50 -3.31 -1.39
C PHE A 334 -15.05 -3.63 0.00
N VAL A 335 -15.95 -4.60 0.11
CA VAL A 335 -16.48 -5.06 1.41
C VAL A 335 -15.36 -5.65 2.26
N THR A 336 -14.56 -6.57 1.71
CA THR A 336 -13.47 -7.25 2.44
C THR A 336 -12.49 -6.26 3.05
N TYR A 337 -11.98 -5.32 2.25
CA TYR A 337 -10.92 -4.42 2.70
C TYR A 337 -11.45 -3.23 3.52
N THR A 338 -12.71 -2.81 3.32
CA THR A 338 -13.38 -1.89 4.25
C THR A 338 -13.48 -2.54 5.64
N SER A 339 -13.90 -3.81 5.72
CA SER A 339 -13.94 -4.53 7.00
C SER A 339 -12.56 -4.70 7.64
N VAL A 340 -11.51 -4.93 6.84
CA VAL A 340 -10.12 -4.96 7.32
C VAL A 340 -9.71 -3.60 7.91
N GLY A 341 -10.02 -2.49 7.24
CA GLY A 341 -9.73 -1.15 7.73
C GLY A 341 -10.42 -0.85 9.07
N ILE A 342 -11.72 -1.17 9.18
CA ILE A 342 -12.48 -1.00 10.43
C ILE A 342 -11.93 -1.91 11.53
N CYS A 343 -11.55 -3.15 11.20
CA CYS A 343 -10.92 -4.07 12.15
C CYS A 343 -9.60 -3.50 12.69
N ALA A 344 -8.75 -2.99 11.81
CA ALA A 344 -7.45 -2.45 12.17
C ALA A 344 -7.56 -1.24 13.11
N THR A 345 -8.57 -0.38 12.92
CA THR A 345 -8.70 0.86 13.70
C THR A 345 -9.61 0.72 14.91
N THR A 346 -10.63 -0.13 14.91
CA THR A 346 -11.58 -0.27 16.03
C THR A 346 -11.34 -1.53 16.85
N PHE A 347 -11.44 -2.71 16.22
CA PHE A 347 -11.43 -3.99 16.94
C PHE A 347 -10.05 -4.35 17.51
N VAL A 348 -8.97 -4.07 16.77
CA VAL A 348 -7.61 -4.35 17.25
C VAL A 348 -7.27 -3.51 18.49
N PRO A 349 -7.47 -2.17 18.52
CA PRO A 349 -7.25 -1.40 19.74
C PRO A 349 -8.13 -1.82 20.92
N MET A 350 -9.40 -2.20 20.67
CA MET A 350 -10.25 -2.77 21.72
C MET A 350 -9.69 -4.07 22.29
N LEU A 351 -9.18 -4.95 21.42
CA LEU A 351 -8.55 -6.20 21.84
C LEU A 351 -7.25 -5.94 22.63
N HIS A 352 -6.42 -4.99 22.21
CA HIS A 352 -5.23 -4.60 22.96
C HIS A 352 -5.59 -4.12 24.37
N ARG A 353 -6.61 -3.26 24.49
CA ARG A 353 -7.12 -2.79 25.79
C ARG A 353 -7.64 -3.94 26.65
N PHE A 354 -8.39 -4.88 26.06
CA PHE A 354 -8.90 -6.05 26.76
C PHE A 354 -7.78 -6.98 27.27
N LEU A 355 -6.70 -7.13 26.50
CA LEU A 355 -5.53 -7.92 26.86
C LEU A 355 -4.55 -7.18 27.79
N GLY A 356 -4.84 -5.95 28.20
CA GLY A 356 -3.96 -5.13 29.04
C GLY A 356 -2.68 -4.68 28.34
N LEU A 357 -2.68 -4.60 27.00
CA LEU A 357 -1.59 -4.04 26.20
C LEU A 357 -1.83 -2.53 26.02
N PRO A 358 -1.08 -1.65 26.71
CA PRO A 358 -1.29 -0.21 26.68
C PRO A 358 -1.01 0.42 25.31
#